data_AF-A0A2N3D0Q3-F1
#
_entry.id   AF-A0A2N3D0Q3-F1
#
_cell.length_a   1.000
_cell.length_b   1.000
_cell.length_c   1.000
_cell.angle_alpha   90.00
_cell.angle_beta   90.00
_cell.angle_gamma   90.00
#
_symmetry.space_group_name_H-M   'P 1'
#
loop_
_entity.id
_entity.type
_entity.pdbx_description
1 polymer ?
#
loop_
_entity_poly.entity_id
_entity_poly.type
_entity_poly.pdbx_seq_one_letter_code
_entity_poly.pdbx_strand_id
1 'polypeptide(L)' 'MIVFDLSCADGHRFEGWFGSSTDFEEQCARGLLTCPACGS' A
#
# COMPACT_ATOMS: atom_id res chain seq x y z
N MET A 1 12.22 -7.35 3.66
CA MET A 1 11.01 -7.36 2.81
C MET A 1 9.85 -7.79 3.67
N ILE A 2 8.85 -6.93 3.79
CA ILE A 2 7.64 -7.10 4.60
C ILE A 2 6.45 -7.05 3.63
N VAL A 3 5.52 -7.98 3.79
CA VAL A 3 4.26 -7.95 3.03
C VAL A 3 3.16 -7.40 3.94
N PHE A 4 2.37 -6.48 3.42
CA PHE A 4 1.18 -5.94 4.08
C PHE A 4 -0.06 -6.30 3.27
N ASP A 5 -1.13 -6.70 3.97
CA ASP A 5 -2.48 -6.77 3.40
C ASP A 5 -3.07 -5.37 3.44
N LEU A 6 -3.26 -4.76 2.27
CA LEU A 6 -3.76 -3.41 2.12
C LEU A 6 -5.18 -3.44 1.56
N SER A 7 -5.96 -2.44 1.94
CA SER A 7 -7.29 -2.21 1.37
C SER A 7 -7.45 -0.75 0.96
N CYS A 8 -7.92 -0.49 -0.25
CA CYS A 8 -8.32 0.87 -0.64
C CYS A 8 -9.69 1.23 -0.06
N ALA A 9 -10.08 2.50 -0.20
CA ALA A 9 -11.37 3.00 0.30
C ALA A 9 -12.59 2.30 -0.33
N ASP A 10 -12.44 1.74 -1.54
CA ASP A 10 -13.48 0.98 -2.25
C ASP A 10 -13.56 -0.50 -1.79
N GLY A 11 -12.67 -0.92 -0.89
CA GLY A 11 -12.67 -2.27 -0.31
C GLY A 11 -11.90 -3.32 -1.11
N HIS A 12 -11.17 -2.93 -2.16
CA HIS A 12 -10.26 -3.83 -2.87
C HIS A 12 -9.06 -4.18 -1.99
N ARG A 13 -8.82 -5.47 -1.78
CA ARG A 13 -7.68 -6.00 -1.03
C ARG A 13 -6.53 -6.39 -1.96
N PHE A 14 -5.31 -6.05 -1.57
CA PHE A 14 -4.10 -6.36 -2.34
C PHE A 14 -2.87 -6.39 -1.43
N GLU A 15 -1.82 -7.05 -1.90
CA GLU A 15 -0.56 -7.17 -1.18
C GLU A 15 0.40 -6.05 -1.57
N GLY A 16 0.94 -5.35 -0.57
CA GLY A 16 2.03 -4.38 -0.74
C GLY A 16 3.34 -4.95 -0.22
N TRP A 17 4.40 -4.86 -1.03
CA TRP A 17 5.72 -5.41 -0.72
C TRP A 17 6.70 -4.27 -0.45
N PHE A 18 7.17 -4.15 0.79
CA PHE A 18 7.99 -3.02 1.23
C PHE A 18 9.34 -3.50 1.77
N GLY A 19 10.34 -2.62 1.71
CA GLY A 19 11.68 -2.92 2.24
C GLY A 19 11.63 -3.15 3.76
N SER A 20 10.89 -2.28 4.44
CA SER A 20 10.73 -2.15 5.90
C SER A 20 9.37 -1.50 6.23
N SER A 21 8.98 -1.45 7.52
CA SER A 21 7.75 -0.76 7.94
C SER A 21 7.84 0.76 7.70
N THR A 22 9.02 1.36 7.91
CA THR A 22 9.26 2.79 7.65
C THR A 22 9.08 3.15 6.18
N ASP A 23 9.50 2.27 5.26
CA ASP A 23 9.30 2.46 3.81
C ASP A 23 7.81 2.51 3.46
N PHE A 24 6.99 1.65 4.07
CA PHE A 24 5.53 1.72 3.94
C PHE A 24 4.96 3.05 4.47
N GLU A 25 5.37 3.48 5.68
CA GLU A 25 4.90 4.73 6.29
C GLU A 25 5.28 5.95 5.44
N GLU A 26 6.51 6.01 4.92
CA GLU A 26 6.99 7.08 4.04
C GLU A 26 6.23 7.11 2.71
N GLN A 27 6.01 5.96 2.07
CA GLN A 27 5.24 5.88 0.82
C GLN A 27 3.77 6.25 1.04
N CYS A 28 3.17 5.84 2.17
CA CYS A 28 1.81 6.22 2.54
C CYS A 28 1.69 7.73 2.78
N ALA A 29 2.61 8.32 3.56
CA ALA A 29 2.62 9.76 3.85
C ALA A 29 2.80 10.63 2.59
N ARG A 30 3.53 10.10 1.59
CA ARG A 30 3.73 10.76 0.29
C ARG A 30 2.60 10.51 -0.70
N GLY A 31 1.59 9.69 -0.36
CA GLY A 31 0.50 9.33 -1.26
C GLY A 31 0.96 8.53 -2.48
N LEU A 32 2.03 7.73 -2.35
CA LEU A 32 2.58 6.91 -3.43
C LEU A 32 1.97 5.52 -3.52
N LEU A 33 1.08 5.18 -2.58
CA LEU A 33 0.37 3.91 -2.59
C LEU A 33 -0.85 4.03 -3.50
N THR A 34 -0.97 3.11 -4.45
CA THR A 34 -2.07 3.10 -5.41
C THR A 34 -2.69 1.71 -5.46
N CYS A 35 -4.02 1.66 -5.42
CA CYS A 35 -4.75 0.43 -5.59
C CYS A 35 -4.58 -0.10 -7.02
N PRO A 36 -4.08 -1.34 -7.20
CA PRO A 36 -3.90 -1.91 -8.54
C PRO A 36 -5.23 -2.22 -9.25
N ALA A 37 -6.36 -2.26 -8.53
CA ALA A 37 -7.68 -2.55 -9.08
C ALA A 37 -8.40 -1.29 -9.61
N CYS A 38 -8.33 -0.18 -8.88
CA CYS A 38 -9.10 1.03 -9.21
C CYS A 38 -8.26 2.31 -9.37
N GLY A 39 -6.96 2.29 -9.07
CA GLY A 39 -6.09 3.45 -9.19
C GLY A 39 -6.25 4.51 -8.09
N SER A 40 -7.07 4.22 -7.07
CA SER A 40 -7.25 5.09 -5.89
C SER A 40 -6.10 5.00 -4.91
#